data_AF-A0A5S5AY15-F1
#
_entry.id   AF-A0A5S5AY15-F1
#
_cell.length_a   1.000
_cell.length_b   1.000
_cell.length_c   1.000
_cell.angle_alpha   90.00
_cell.angle_beta   90.00
_cell.angle_gamma   90.00
#
_symmetry.space_group_name_H-M   'P 1'
#
loop_
_entity.id
_entity.type
_entity.pdbx_description
1 polymer ?
#
loop_
_entity_poly.entity_id
_entity_poly.type
_entity_poly.pdbx_seq_one_letter_code
_entity_poly.pdbx_strand_id
1 'polypeptide(L)'
;MKKDKDAFDLYLSKKVKGCAEDIPVPKHIEDETWVSIKKELEAKKHKQTNIAKRMVNAAFVLVVFFMGVYAGIAGKEVTADSKFFNVVRKYWNNVMTISGRTGGENYGTLKDVFIPIYEAQKNVHFQISVPEYLPEGYSFHGAKISGGGKDSVTLIYRKGTEGEELRIEQFSIARETAFSHNFRTNDAEVKPLSINGSSEATLIHFKKSGLRHLLYGNGSTYFIITGKLSEEDIIRVAESMRT
;
A
#
# COMPACT_ATOMS: atom_id res chain seq x y z
N MET A 1 -34.34 1.83 -9.97
CA MET A 1 -33.56 3.06 -10.23
C MET A 1 -33.08 3.04 -11.67
N LYS A 2 -33.65 3.89 -12.54
CA LYS A 2 -33.12 4.08 -13.90
C LYS A 2 -31.81 4.87 -13.78
N LYS A 3 -30.74 4.37 -14.41
CA LYS A 3 -29.48 5.13 -14.55
C LYS A 3 -29.78 6.31 -15.46
N ASP A 4 -29.94 7.50 -14.88
CA ASP A 4 -29.88 8.73 -15.65
C ASP A 4 -28.49 8.78 -16.29
N LYS A 5 -28.46 8.69 -17.63
CA LYS A 5 -27.23 8.89 -18.39
C LYS A 5 -26.95 10.38 -18.31
N ASP A 6 -25.83 10.75 -17.70
CA ASP A 6 -25.40 12.13 -17.59
C ASP A 6 -25.41 12.80 -18.97
N ALA A 7 -25.83 14.06 -19.04
CA ALA A 7 -25.98 14.82 -20.29
C ALA A 7 -24.68 14.80 -21.14
N PHE A 8 -23.54 14.62 -20.48
CA PHE A 8 -22.24 14.44 -21.11
C PHE A 8 -22.13 13.14 -21.92
N ASP A 9 -22.59 12.00 -21.39
CA ASP A 9 -22.57 10.72 -22.09
C ASP A 9 -23.47 10.73 -23.33
N LEU A 10 -24.60 11.43 -23.23
CA LEU A 10 -25.50 11.61 -24.36
C LEU A 10 -24.85 12.45 -25.46
N TYR A 11 -24.17 13.53 -25.08
CA TYR A 11 -23.42 14.39 -26.01
C TYR A 11 -22.25 13.65 -26.68
N LEU A 12 -21.46 12.91 -25.89
CA LEU A 12 -20.28 12.19 -26.37
C LEU A 12 -20.70 11.08 -27.36
N SER A 13 -21.72 10.30 -27.02
CA SER A 13 -22.23 9.24 -27.91
C SER A 13 -22.76 9.80 -29.23
N LYS A 14 -23.43 10.95 -29.20
CA LYS A 14 -23.94 11.62 -30.41
C LYS A 14 -22.81 12.12 -31.31
N LYS A 15 -21.74 12.68 -30.71
CA LYS A 15 -20.56 13.15 -31.47
C LYS A 15 -19.77 12.00 -32.09
N VAL A 16 -19.54 10.92 -31.33
CA VAL A 16 -18.82 9.73 -31.84
C VAL A 16 -19.60 9.08 -32.99
N LYS A 17 -20.93 8.99 -32.88
CA LYS A 17 -21.76 8.41 -33.93
C LYS A 17 -21.74 9.25 -35.21
N GLY A 18 -21.82 10.58 -35.09
CA GLY A 18 -21.69 11.48 -36.25
C GLY A 18 -20.34 11.34 -36.95
N CYS A 19 -19.23 11.26 -36.20
CA CYS A 19 -17.90 11.06 -36.79
C CYS A 19 -17.73 9.70 -37.46
N ALA A 20 -18.45 8.66 -37.04
CA ALA A 20 -18.36 7.33 -37.64
C ALA A 20 -19.14 7.23 -38.97
N GLU A 21 -20.23 8.00 -39.12
CA GLU A 21 -21.06 8.03 -40.33
C GLU A 21 -20.39 8.82 -41.46
N ASP A 22 -19.51 9.77 -41.14
CA ASP A 22 -18.76 10.59 -42.10
C ASP A 22 -17.45 9.95 -42.61
N ILE A 23 -17.10 8.73 -42.16
CA ILE A 23 -15.92 8.02 -42.69
C ILE A 23 -16.35 7.33 -43.99
N PRO A 24 -15.88 7.78 -45.17
CA PRO A 24 -16.21 7.12 -46.42
C PRO A 24 -15.62 5.71 -46.39
N VAL A 25 -16.50 4.71 -46.35
CA VAL A 25 -16.09 3.31 -46.53
C VAL A 25 -15.57 3.18 -47.96
N PRO A 26 -14.30 2.79 -48.18
CA PRO A 26 -13.74 2.69 -49.52
C PRO A 26 -14.52 1.64 -50.30
N LYS A 27 -15.20 2.03 -51.39
CA LYS A 27 -16.08 1.16 -52.18
C LYS A 27 -15.35 0.18 -53.10
N HIS A 28 -14.01 0.21 -53.14
CA HIS A 28 -13.20 -0.61 -54.03
C HIS A 28 -11.92 -1.12 -53.35
N ILE A 29 -12.04 -1.75 -52.18
CA ILE A 29 -10.99 -2.68 -51.76
C ILE A 29 -11.39 -4.01 -52.38
N GLU A 30 -10.77 -4.34 -53.51
CA GLU A 30 -10.96 -5.61 -54.21
C GLU A 30 -10.82 -6.77 -53.22
N ASP A 31 -11.78 -7.70 -53.23
CA ASP A 31 -11.89 -8.80 -52.27
C ASP A 31 -10.58 -9.61 -52.14
N GLU A 32 -9.77 -9.65 -53.19
CA GLU A 32 -8.45 -10.30 -53.19
C GLU A 32 -7.46 -9.69 -52.19
N THR A 33 -7.48 -8.37 -52.02
CA THR A 33 -6.61 -7.67 -51.07
C THR A 33 -7.03 -8.01 -49.63
N TRP A 34 -8.33 -8.17 -49.41
CA TRP A 34 -8.87 -8.57 -48.11
C TRP A 34 -8.64 -10.04 -47.79
N VAL A 35 -8.70 -10.90 -48.80
CA VAL A 35 -8.32 -12.31 -48.67
C VAL A 35 -6.82 -12.45 -48.37
N SER A 36 -5.95 -11.66 -48.99
CA SER A 36 -4.50 -11.72 -48.73
C SER A 36 -4.15 -11.25 -47.32
N ILE A 37 -4.75 -10.15 -46.86
CA ILE A 37 -4.53 -9.61 -45.51
C ILE A 37 -5.06 -10.57 -44.44
N LYS A 38 -6.23 -11.19 -44.67
CA LYS A 38 -6.78 -12.19 -43.75
C LYS A 38 -5.90 -13.44 -43.66
N LYS A 39 -5.38 -13.91 -44.80
CA LYS A 39 -4.46 -15.06 -44.86
C LYS A 39 -3.12 -14.76 -44.18
N GLU A 40 -2.58 -13.55 -44.32
CA GLU A 40 -1.38 -13.13 -43.57
C GLU A 40 -1.63 -13.03 -42.06
N LEU A 41 -2.78 -12.50 -41.64
CA LEU A 41 -3.14 -12.37 -40.23
C LEU A 41 -3.31 -13.75 -39.57
N GLU A 42 -3.94 -14.71 -40.25
CA GLU A 42 -4.10 -16.09 -39.76
C GLU A 42 -2.76 -16.84 -39.70
N ALA A 43 -1.88 -16.67 -40.71
CA ALA A 43 -0.54 -17.24 -40.70
C ALA A 43 0.34 -16.66 -39.57
N LYS A 44 0.26 -15.34 -39.33
CA LYS A 44 0.95 -14.69 -38.20
C LYS A 44 0.42 -15.17 -36.85
N LYS A 45 -0.90 -15.33 -36.70
CA LYS A 45 -1.54 -15.86 -35.47
C LYS A 45 -1.09 -17.30 -35.18
N HIS A 46 -1.02 -18.16 -36.19
CA HIS A 46 -0.51 -19.53 -36.03
C HIS A 46 0.98 -19.59 -35.66
N LYS A 47 1.82 -18.71 -36.23
CA LYS A 47 3.24 -18.63 -35.89
C LYS A 47 3.47 -18.09 -34.48
N GLN A 48 2.66 -17.11 -34.04
CA GLN A 48 2.75 -16.50 -32.71
C GLN A 48 2.28 -17.45 -31.60
N THR A 49 1.21 -18.23 -31.83
CA THR A 49 0.71 -19.21 -30.86
C THR A 49 1.69 -20.37 -30.62
N ASN A 50 2.41 -20.83 -31.64
CA ASN A 50 3.43 -21.87 -31.48
C ASN A 50 4.68 -21.39 -30.72
N ILE A 51 5.07 -20.11 -30.90
CA ILE A 51 6.18 -19.50 -30.15
C ILE A 51 5.77 -19.25 -28.69
N ALA A 52 4.55 -18.74 -28.46
CA ALA A 52 4.00 -18.54 -27.12
C ALA A 52 3.89 -19.86 -26.33
N LYS A 53 3.43 -20.95 -26.96
CA LYS A 53 3.40 -22.29 -26.33
C LYS A 53 4.80 -22.79 -25.93
N ARG A 54 5.82 -22.54 -26.76
CA ARG A 54 7.21 -22.91 -26.46
C ARG A 54 7.79 -22.05 -25.32
N MET A 55 7.47 -20.76 -25.26
CA MET A 55 7.89 -19.88 -24.15
C MET A 55 7.22 -20.23 -22.82
N VAL A 56 5.93 -20.57 -22.83
CA VAL A 56 5.20 -20.99 -21.62
C VAL A 56 5.77 -22.30 -21.05
N ASN A 57 6.10 -23.26 -21.91
CA ASN A 57 6.70 -24.52 -21.46
C ASN A 57 8.12 -24.32 -20.90
N ALA A 58 8.93 -23.44 -21.51
CA ALA A 58 10.26 -23.12 -20.99
C ALA A 58 10.21 -22.39 -19.64
N ALA A 59 9.26 -21.47 -19.45
CA ALA A 59 9.04 -20.79 -18.18
C ALA A 59 8.59 -21.75 -17.06
N PHE A 60 7.75 -22.74 -17.38
CA PHE A 60 7.30 -23.75 -16.42
C PHE A 60 8.47 -24.64 -15.93
N VAL A 61 9.37 -25.06 -16.83
CA VAL A 61 10.57 -25.82 -16.47
C VAL A 61 11.50 -25.00 -15.57
N LEU A 62 11.66 -23.70 -15.85
CA LEU A 62 12.46 -22.78 -15.03
C LEU A 62 11.88 -22.61 -13.61
N VAL A 63 10.55 -22.47 -13.47
CA VAL A 63 9.88 -22.37 -12.17
C VAL A 63 10.04 -23.66 -11.35
N VAL A 64 9.90 -24.83 -11.99
CA VAL A 64 10.10 -26.13 -11.32
C VAL A 64 11.57 -26.32 -10.91
N PHE A 65 12.52 -25.90 -11.74
CA PHE A 65 13.95 -25.95 -11.41
C PHE A 65 14.29 -25.04 -10.23
N PHE A 66 13.77 -23.80 -10.19
CA PHE A 66 13.96 -22.89 -9.07
C PHE A 66 13.26 -23.38 -7.79
N MET A 67 12.08 -24.00 -7.87
CA MET A 67 11.44 -24.63 -6.69
C MET A 67 12.25 -25.82 -6.16
N GLY A 68 12.81 -26.65 -7.03
CA GLY A 68 13.65 -27.79 -6.64
C GLY A 68 14.96 -27.35 -5.97
N VAL A 69 15.59 -26.29 -6.48
CA VAL A 69 16.79 -25.70 -5.86
C VAL A 69 16.45 -25.01 -4.53
N TYR A 70 15.30 -24.34 -4.41
CA TYR A 70 14.85 -23.74 -3.14
C TYR A 70 14.60 -24.80 -2.07
N ALA A 71 14.01 -25.95 -2.43
CA ALA A 71 13.78 -27.06 -1.52
C ALA A 71 15.09 -27.76 -1.08
N GLY A 72 16.13 -27.77 -1.92
CA GLY A 72 17.41 -28.39 -1.62
C GLY A 72 18.35 -27.54 -0.75
N ILE A 73 18.24 -26.20 -0.82
CA ILE A 73 19.10 -25.28 -0.05
C ILE A 73 18.45 -24.90 1.30
N ALA A 74 17.12 -24.94 1.42
CA ALA A 74 16.39 -24.63 2.65
C ALA A 74 16.38 -25.80 3.67
N GLY A 75 17.48 -26.55 3.75
CA GLY A 75 17.69 -27.59 4.74
C GLY A 75 18.24 -27.01 6.04
N LYS A 76 17.34 -26.87 7.03
CA LYS A 76 17.56 -26.54 8.46
C LYS A 76 17.92 -25.06 8.73
N GLU A 77 17.11 -24.44 9.59
CA GLU A 77 17.21 -23.06 10.11
C GLU A 77 16.52 -21.92 9.33
N VAL A 78 15.38 -22.18 8.69
CA VAL A 78 14.38 -21.11 8.51
C VAL A 78 13.26 -21.35 9.50
N THR A 79 13.42 -20.75 10.68
CA THR A 79 12.37 -20.66 11.68
C THR A 79 11.16 -19.98 11.06
N ALA A 80 10.04 -20.68 11.16
CA ALA A 80 8.74 -20.20 10.72
C ALA A 80 8.29 -19.02 11.59
N ASP A 81 8.51 -17.79 11.13
CA ASP A 81 7.86 -16.61 11.73
C ASP A 81 7.47 -15.49 10.74
N SER A 82 7.51 -15.75 9.42
CA SER A 82 7.24 -14.74 8.39
C SER A 82 5.88 -14.90 7.68
N LYS A 83 4.82 -15.26 8.42
CA LYS A 83 3.47 -15.28 7.84
C LYS A 83 2.94 -13.86 7.63
N PHE A 84 3.15 -13.37 6.41
CA PHE A 84 2.34 -12.42 5.63
C PHE A 84 2.40 -10.92 5.95
N PHE A 85 3.57 -10.30 5.75
CA PHE A 85 3.64 -8.85 5.50
C PHE A 85 4.36 -8.54 4.18
N ASN A 86 3.61 -8.49 3.09
CA ASN A 86 4.12 -7.98 1.81
C ASN A 86 3.81 -6.48 1.74
N VAL A 87 4.76 -5.64 2.11
CA VAL A 87 4.69 -4.20 1.80
C VAL A 87 4.83 -4.05 0.29
N VAL A 88 3.72 -3.79 -0.40
CA VAL A 88 3.78 -3.47 -1.81
C VAL A 88 3.88 -1.97 -1.96
N ARG A 89 5.04 -1.51 -2.42
CA ARG A 89 5.26 -0.12 -2.87
C ARG A 89 4.83 -0.04 -4.34
N LYS A 90 3.76 0.70 -4.63
CA LYS A 90 3.34 1.01 -6.02
C LYS A 90 3.60 2.48 -6.31
N TYR A 91 4.11 2.75 -7.52
CA TYR A 91 4.34 4.10 -8.02
C TYR A 91 3.50 4.31 -9.27
N TRP A 92 2.57 5.26 -9.24
CA TRP A 92 1.77 5.62 -10.41
C TRP A 92 1.45 7.12 -10.39
N ASN A 93 1.72 7.84 -11.48
CA ASN A 93 1.41 9.27 -11.63
C ASN A 93 1.83 10.15 -10.44
N ASN A 94 3.08 10.02 -9.96
CA ASN A 94 3.64 10.75 -8.81
C ASN A 94 2.93 10.49 -7.46
N VAL A 95 2.17 9.41 -7.38
CA VAL A 95 1.59 8.91 -6.13
C VAL A 95 2.31 7.63 -5.76
N MET A 96 2.86 7.59 -4.54
CA MET A 96 3.37 6.38 -3.94
C MET A 96 2.33 5.83 -2.98
N THR A 97 1.97 4.58 -3.22
CA THR A 97 1.10 3.80 -2.35
C THR A 97 1.96 2.77 -1.65
N ILE A 98 2.04 2.88 -0.32
CA ILE A 98 2.53 1.82 0.54
C ILE A 98 1.29 1.08 1.02
N SER A 99 1.02 -0.08 0.47
CA SER A 99 -0.12 -0.90 0.88
C SER A 99 0.33 -2.26 1.38
N GLY A 100 -0.25 -2.68 2.50
CA GLY A 100 -0.27 -4.08 2.93
C GLY A 100 -1.71 -4.58 2.87
N ARG A 101 -1.89 -5.83 2.48
CA ARG A 101 -3.21 -6.45 2.32
C ARG A 101 -3.27 -7.74 3.13
N THR A 102 -4.15 -7.76 4.10
CA THR A 102 -4.82 -8.98 4.58
C THR A 102 -6.34 -8.76 4.37
N GLY A 103 -7.10 -9.81 4.02
CA GLY A 103 -8.38 -9.70 3.31
C GLY A 103 -9.54 -8.98 4.02
N GLY A 104 -10.47 -8.38 3.25
CA GLY A 104 -11.89 -8.13 3.64
C GLY A 104 -12.33 -6.86 4.40
N GLU A 105 -12.97 -5.94 3.66
CA GLU A 105 -14.09 -4.97 3.93
C GLU A 105 -14.18 -3.97 5.14
N ASN A 106 -15.10 -2.99 4.98
CA ASN A 106 -15.16 -1.60 5.48
C ASN A 106 -15.81 -1.35 6.88
N TYR A 107 -15.73 -0.07 7.32
CA TYR A 107 -16.72 0.77 8.07
C TYR A 107 -16.38 1.22 9.51
N GLY A 108 -16.71 2.50 9.80
CA GLY A 108 -16.99 3.08 11.14
C GLY A 108 -16.11 4.28 11.55
N THR A 109 -16.71 5.42 11.96
CA THR A 109 -15.99 6.61 12.47
C THR A 109 -16.47 6.90 13.90
N LEU A 110 -15.61 6.74 14.90
CA LEU A 110 -15.90 7.10 16.30
C LEU A 110 -15.38 8.51 16.62
N LYS A 111 -16.09 9.20 17.54
CA LYS A 111 -15.79 10.55 18.02
C LYS A 111 -14.44 10.64 18.72
N ASP A 112 -13.72 11.71 18.40
CA ASP A 112 -12.41 12.09 18.95
C ASP A 112 -12.51 12.46 20.44
N VAL A 113 -12.33 11.48 21.33
CA VAL A 113 -12.15 11.71 22.77
C VAL A 113 -10.75 11.23 23.16
N PHE A 114 -10.00 12.12 23.82
CA PHE A 114 -8.71 11.79 24.40
C PHE A 114 -8.94 11.06 25.73
N ILE A 115 -8.44 9.84 25.81
CA ILE A 115 -8.54 8.99 27.00
C ILE A 115 -7.14 8.60 27.50
N PRO A 116 -6.98 8.27 28.79
CA PRO A 116 -5.74 7.68 29.30
C PRO A 116 -5.41 6.32 28.64
N ILE A 117 -4.13 5.94 28.64
CA ILE A 117 -3.67 4.68 28.04
C ILE A 117 -4.36 3.46 28.66
N TYR A 118 -4.55 3.43 29.98
CA TYR A 118 -5.21 2.31 30.66
C TYR A 118 -6.68 2.14 30.24
N GLU A 119 -7.34 3.22 29.83
CA GLU A 119 -8.70 3.18 29.31
C GLU A 119 -8.70 2.74 27.84
N ALA A 120 -7.74 3.23 27.05
CA ALA A 120 -7.55 2.76 25.68
C ALA A 120 -7.28 1.25 25.62
N GLN A 121 -6.45 0.73 26.53
CA GLN A 121 -6.08 -0.68 26.60
C GLN A 121 -7.28 -1.61 26.83
N LYS A 122 -8.32 -1.14 27.54
CA LYS A 122 -9.57 -1.92 27.78
C LYS A 122 -10.41 -2.09 26.51
N ASN A 123 -10.18 -1.27 25.50
CA ASN A 123 -11.01 -1.19 24.29
C ASN A 123 -10.31 -1.77 23.05
N VAL A 124 -9.08 -2.26 23.18
CA VAL A 124 -8.32 -2.85 22.07
C VAL A 124 -7.87 -4.27 22.41
N HIS A 125 -7.82 -5.14 21.40
CA HIS A 125 -7.46 -6.55 21.57
C HIS A 125 -5.96 -6.85 21.38
N PHE A 126 -5.11 -5.83 21.55
CA PHE A 126 -3.65 -5.96 21.48
C PHE A 126 -3.00 -5.11 22.57
N GLN A 127 -1.79 -5.47 22.96
CA GLN A 127 -1.02 -4.70 23.94
C GLN A 127 -0.54 -3.39 23.30
N ILE A 128 -0.92 -2.26 23.90
CA ILE A 128 -0.51 -0.94 23.43
C ILE A 128 0.95 -0.73 23.82
N SER A 129 1.81 -0.48 22.84
CA SER A 129 3.20 -0.12 23.11
C SER A 129 3.36 1.38 23.35
N VAL A 130 4.26 1.76 24.25
CA VAL A 130 4.65 3.13 24.56
C VAL A 130 6.14 3.32 24.34
N PRO A 131 6.60 4.50 23.87
CA PRO A 131 8.02 4.78 23.73
C PRO A 131 8.65 5.04 25.11
N GLU A 132 9.81 4.44 25.37
CA GLU A 132 10.66 4.80 26.52
C GLU A 132 11.41 6.12 26.28
N TYR A 133 11.66 6.47 25.02
CA TYR A 133 12.31 7.72 24.62
C TYR A 133 11.30 8.66 23.97
N LEU A 134 11.26 9.90 24.47
CA LEU A 134 10.58 11.02 23.82
C LEU A 134 11.59 12.15 23.59
N PRO A 135 11.54 12.83 22.44
CA PRO A 135 12.33 14.04 22.21
C PRO A 135 11.99 15.12 23.23
N GLU A 136 12.94 16.01 23.49
CA GLU A 136 12.80 17.03 24.54
C GLU A 136 11.54 17.88 24.36
N GLY A 137 10.81 18.04 25.47
CA GLY A 137 9.60 18.85 25.55
C GLY A 137 8.30 18.13 25.17
N TYR A 138 8.37 16.91 24.62
CA TYR A 138 7.17 16.12 24.36
C TYR A 138 6.65 15.45 25.64
N SER A 139 5.33 15.52 25.84
CA SER A 139 4.64 14.86 26.94
C SER A 139 3.37 14.18 26.43
N PHE A 140 2.97 13.09 27.09
CA PHE A 140 1.74 12.37 26.73
C PHE A 140 0.52 13.27 26.95
N HIS A 141 -0.26 13.47 25.89
CA HIS A 141 -1.49 14.26 25.94
C HIS A 141 -2.73 13.38 26.08
N GLY A 142 -2.77 12.26 25.36
CA GLY A 142 -3.89 11.33 25.42
C GLY A 142 -3.82 10.27 24.33
N ALA A 143 -4.63 9.23 24.49
CA ALA A 143 -4.85 8.19 23.50
C ALA A 143 -6.20 8.42 22.83
N LYS A 144 -6.29 8.10 21.54
CA LYS A 144 -7.52 8.08 20.77
C LYS A 144 -7.70 6.68 20.21
N ILE A 145 -8.86 6.08 20.46
CA ILE A 145 -9.26 4.85 19.77
C ILE A 145 -9.98 5.25 18.51
N SER A 146 -9.54 4.75 17.37
CA SER A 146 -10.28 4.89 16.12
C SER A 146 -10.92 3.54 15.80
N GLY A 147 -12.24 3.46 16.00
CA GLY A 147 -13.01 2.23 15.79
C GLY A 147 -13.76 2.25 14.48
N GLY A 148 -13.09 1.75 13.44
CA GLY A 148 -13.68 1.43 12.15
C GLY A 148 -13.08 0.15 11.61
N GLY A 149 -13.52 -1.00 12.12
CA GLY A 149 -13.10 -2.34 11.71
C GLY A 149 -11.68 -2.77 12.13
N LYS A 150 -10.79 -1.82 12.38
CA LYS A 150 -9.47 -2.04 12.96
C LYS A 150 -9.46 -1.43 14.34
N ASP A 151 -9.17 -2.21 15.36
CA ASP A 151 -8.79 -1.64 16.64
C ASP A 151 -7.45 -0.94 16.40
N SER A 152 -7.49 0.39 16.21
CA SER A 152 -6.30 1.20 16.20
C SER A 152 -6.32 2.16 17.38
N VAL A 153 -5.16 2.31 18.00
CA VAL A 153 -4.93 3.35 18.99
C VAL A 153 -3.93 4.34 18.42
N THR A 154 -4.25 5.62 18.56
CA THR A 154 -3.30 6.71 18.31
C THR A 154 -2.91 7.31 19.64
N LEU A 155 -1.64 7.18 20.01
CA LEU A 155 -1.06 7.91 21.13
C LEU A 155 -0.63 9.29 20.65
N ILE A 156 -1.00 10.33 21.39
CA ILE A 156 -0.75 11.72 21.03
C ILE A 156 0.14 12.33 22.10
N TYR A 157 1.28 12.84 21.67
CA TYR A 157 2.25 13.56 22.48
C TYR A 157 2.35 14.99 21.97
N ARG A 158 2.45 15.97 22.88
CA ARG A 158 2.52 17.39 22.55
C ARG A 158 3.77 18.03 23.13
N LYS A 159 4.36 18.93 22.36
CA LYS A 159 5.44 19.81 22.82
C LYS A 159 4.87 21.12 23.34
N GLY A 160 4.73 21.28 24.65
CA GLY A 160 4.11 22.49 25.24
C GLY A 160 2.60 22.61 25.01
N THR A 161 2.02 23.80 25.21
CA THR A 161 0.56 24.03 25.26
C THR A 161 -0.10 24.22 23.89
N GLU A 162 0.63 24.74 22.89
CA GLU A 162 0.16 24.93 21.50
C GLU A 162 1.03 24.19 20.47
N GLY A 163 2.05 23.48 20.93
CA GLY A 163 3.16 23.08 20.05
C GLY A 163 2.95 21.77 19.30
N GLU A 164 4.05 21.36 18.68
CA GLU A 164 4.10 20.28 17.71
C GLU A 164 3.56 18.95 18.28
N GLU A 165 2.84 18.23 17.44
CA GLU A 165 2.29 16.92 17.79
C GLU A 165 3.17 15.80 17.24
N LEU A 166 3.44 14.84 18.11
CA LEU A 166 3.96 13.52 17.77
C LEU A 166 2.81 12.53 17.94
N ARG A 167 2.48 11.81 16.87
CA ARG A 167 1.42 10.81 16.83
C ARG A 167 2.03 9.44 16.61
N ILE A 168 1.62 8.47 17.41
CA ILE A 168 2.01 7.07 17.26
C ILE A 168 0.72 6.27 17.08
N GLU A 169 0.40 5.95 15.83
CA GLU A 169 -0.70 5.05 15.51
C GLU A 169 -0.22 3.60 15.53
N GLN A 170 -1.02 2.75 16.18
CA GLN A 170 -0.76 1.33 16.35
C GLN A 170 -2.03 0.57 16.01
N PHE A 171 -1.89 -0.51 15.25
CA PHE A 171 -2.99 -1.43 15.01
C PHE A 171 -2.48 -2.86 14.87
N SER A 172 -3.31 -3.80 15.30
CA SER A 172 -2.99 -5.21 15.15
C SER A 172 -3.08 -5.64 13.69
N ILE A 173 -2.06 -6.36 13.25
CA ILE A 173 -2.01 -7.11 11.99
C ILE A 173 -2.15 -8.63 12.22
N ALA A 174 -2.42 -9.07 13.46
CA ALA A 174 -2.75 -10.47 13.77
C ALA A 174 -4.07 -10.91 13.14
N ARG A 175 -4.98 -9.95 12.92
CA ARG A 175 -6.24 -10.13 12.20
C ARG A 175 -6.13 -9.53 10.81
N GLU A 176 -7.02 -9.91 9.93
CA GLU A 176 -7.02 -9.45 8.55
C GLU A 176 -7.29 -7.93 8.47
N THR A 177 -6.26 -7.18 8.12
CA THR A 177 -6.15 -5.72 8.13
C THR A 177 -5.47 -5.24 6.83
N ALA A 178 -6.25 -4.70 5.89
CA ALA A 178 -5.70 -4.00 4.72
C ALA A 178 -5.43 -2.53 5.05
N PHE A 179 -4.20 -2.05 4.91
CA PHE A 179 -3.87 -0.62 5.05
C PHE A 179 -3.21 -0.11 3.78
N SER A 180 -3.45 1.16 3.47
CA SER A 180 -2.78 1.86 2.37
C SER A 180 -2.41 3.26 2.84
N HIS A 181 -1.13 3.58 2.78
CA HIS A 181 -0.62 4.91 2.97
C HIS A 181 -0.30 5.50 1.60
N ASN A 182 -1.07 6.50 1.20
CA ASN A 182 -0.95 7.14 -0.12
C ASN A 182 -0.41 8.55 0.07
N PHE A 183 0.66 8.89 -0.64
CA PHE A 183 1.20 10.23 -0.63
C PHE A 183 1.78 10.62 -1.98
N ARG A 184 1.85 11.92 -2.25
CA ARG A 184 2.45 12.46 -3.48
C ARG A 184 3.97 12.51 -3.31
N THR A 185 4.70 11.90 -4.23
CA THR A 185 6.17 11.79 -4.17
C THR A 185 6.88 13.08 -4.53
N ASN A 186 6.23 13.98 -5.26
CA ASN A 186 6.84 15.24 -5.69
C ASN A 186 7.32 16.12 -4.52
N ASP A 187 6.78 15.89 -3.32
CA ASP A 187 7.09 16.65 -2.11
C ASP A 187 7.66 15.77 -0.97
N ALA A 188 8.02 14.51 -1.27
CA ALA A 188 8.40 13.53 -0.26
C ALA A 188 9.64 12.70 -0.65
N GLU A 189 10.59 12.61 0.27
CA GLU A 189 11.70 11.66 0.18
C GLU A 189 11.33 10.36 0.89
N VAL A 190 11.71 9.22 0.32
CA VAL A 190 11.42 7.90 0.87
C VAL A 190 12.71 7.12 1.04
N LYS A 191 12.96 6.63 2.25
CA LYS A 191 14.16 5.89 2.63
C LYS A 191 13.78 4.57 3.30
N PRO A 192 14.17 3.41 2.75
CA PRO A 192 14.09 2.15 3.48
C PRO A 192 15.17 2.12 4.57
N LEU A 193 14.82 1.59 5.75
CA LEU A 193 15.73 1.38 6.87
C LEU A 193 15.27 0.19 7.73
N SER A 194 16.06 -0.19 8.73
CA SER A 194 15.66 -1.19 9.72
C SER A 194 15.52 -0.57 11.11
N ILE A 195 14.51 -1.00 11.86
CA ILE A 195 14.33 -0.66 13.27
C ILE A 195 14.78 -1.84 14.13
N ASN A 196 15.60 -1.57 15.15
CA ASN A 196 16.20 -2.60 16.02
C ASN A 196 16.92 -3.72 15.24
N GLY A 197 17.46 -3.41 14.06
CA GLY A 197 18.22 -4.34 13.22
C GLY A 197 17.42 -5.48 12.56
N SER A 198 16.10 -5.55 12.72
CA SER A 198 15.30 -6.69 12.19
C SER A 198 14.00 -6.28 11.50
N SER A 199 13.33 -5.21 11.95
CA SER A 199 12.06 -4.78 11.36
C SER A 199 12.31 -3.91 10.13
N GLU A 200 11.86 -4.34 8.94
CA GLU A 200 11.85 -3.47 7.76
C GLU A 200 10.95 -2.27 8.01
N ALA A 201 11.49 -1.08 7.79
CA ALA A 201 10.80 0.18 7.96
C ALA A 201 10.93 1.06 6.73
N THR A 202 9.95 1.95 6.56
CA THR A 202 9.95 2.99 5.53
C THR A 202 9.83 4.35 6.20
N LEU A 203 10.86 5.18 6.04
CA LEU A 203 10.85 6.57 6.44
C LEU A 203 10.42 7.44 5.25
N ILE A 204 9.47 8.33 5.49
CA ILE A 204 8.99 9.31 4.51
C ILE A 204 9.21 10.70 5.10
N HIS A 205 9.86 11.59 4.36
CA HIS A 205 10.10 12.97 4.76
C HIS A 205 9.43 13.95 3.80
N PHE A 206 8.44 14.70 4.30
CA PHE A 206 7.70 15.71 3.55
C PHE A 206 8.41 17.07 3.66
N LYS A 207 9.29 17.39 2.71
CA LYS A 207 10.19 18.57 2.77
C LYS A 207 9.47 19.89 3.04
N LYS A 208 8.29 20.09 2.45
CA LYS A 208 7.52 21.35 2.59
C LYS A 208 6.98 21.57 3.99
N SER A 209 6.58 20.50 4.69
CA SER A 209 5.99 20.59 6.03
C SER A 209 6.98 20.29 7.14
N GLY A 210 8.14 19.71 6.82
CA GLY A 210 9.09 19.16 7.79
C GLY A 210 8.59 17.91 8.50
N LEU A 211 7.45 17.35 8.08
CA LEU A 211 6.84 16.18 8.70
C LEU A 211 7.56 14.91 8.28
N ARG A 212 7.82 14.01 9.22
CA ARG A 212 8.31 12.66 8.95
C ARG A 212 7.27 11.62 9.33
N HIS A 213 7.10 10.62 8.48
CA HIS A 213 6.35 9.40 8.77
C HIS A 213 7.31 8.22 8.80
N LEU A 214 7.29 7.45 9.87
CA LEU A 214 8.02 6.20 9.98
C LEU A 214 7.01 5.05 10.09
N LEU A 215 7.07 4.13 9.13
CA LEU A 215 6.14 3.02 9.01
C LEU A 215 6.91 1.71 9.18
N TYR A 216 6.54 0.87 10.14
CA TYR A 216 7.20 -0.41 10.36
C TYR A 216 6.29 -1.41 11.10
N GLY A 217 6.59 -2.70 10.94
CA GLY A 217 5.96 -3.78 11.70
C GLY A 217 6.87 -4.31 12.80
N ASN A 218 6.31 -4.66 13.95
CA ASN A 218 7.00 -5.41 14.99
C ASN A 218 6.05 -6.49 15.53
N GLY A 219 6.39 -7.75 15.25
CA GLY A 219 5.52 -8.90 15.54
C GLY A 219 4.14 -8.74 14.89
N SER A 220 3.11 -8.74 15.72
CA SER A 220 1.71 -8.63 15.30
C SER A 220 1.14 -7.20 15.30
N THR A 221 1.98 -6.18 15.46
CA THR A 221 1.58 -4.77 15.51
C THR A 221 2.26 -3.98 14.41
N TYR A 222 1.50 -3.13 13.74
CA TYR A 222 2.02 -2.15 12.79
C TYR A 222 1.99 -0.76 13.39
N PHE A 223 3.06 0.00 13.15
CA PHE A 223 3.30 1.32 13.71
C PHE A 223 3.37 2.36 12.58
N ILE A 224 2.72 3.49 12.81
CA ILE A 224 2.90 4.71 12.04
C ILE A 224 3.24 5.83 13.03
N ILE A 225 4.50 6.27 13.00
CA ILE A 225 4.96 7.39 13.81
C ILE A 225 5.00 8.62 12.91
N THR A 226 4.31 9.68 13.31
CA THR A 226 4.19 10.94 12.57
C THR A 226 4.54 12.11 13.46
N GLY A 227 5.48 12.95 13.01
CA GLY A 227 5.83 14.18 13.73
C GLY A 227 6.81 15.05 12.97
N LYS A 228 6.97 16.31 13.41
CA LYS A 228 8.04 17.21 12.95
C LYS A 228 9.32 16.93 13.76
N LEU A 229 9.88 15.75 13.55
CA LEU A 229 11.08 15.29 14.25
C LEU A 229 12.27 15.22 13.30
N SER A 230 13.49 15.23 13.84
CA SER A 230 14.70 14.84 13.10
C SER A 230 14.59 13.36 12.65
N GLU A 231 15.47 12.94 11.73
CA GLU A 231 15.52 11.53 11.33
C GLU A 231 15.98 10.67 12.52
N GLU A 232 16.94 11.16 13.28
CA GLU A 232 17.51 10.51 14.45
C GLU A 232 16.44 10.34 15.55
N ASP A 233 15.66 11.38 15.83
CA ASP A 233 14.63 11.33 16.86
C ASP A 233 13.49 10.38 16.52
N ILE A 234 12.99 10.40 15.27
CA ILE A 234 11.88 9.52 14.90
C ILE A 234 12.29 8.04 14.91
N ILE A 235 13.55 7.76 14.54
CA ILE A 235 14.13 6.41 14.65
C ILE A 235 14.27 6.01 16.13
N ARG A 236 14.84 6.87 16.98
CA ARG A 236 14.99 6.57 18.42
C ARG A 236 13.65 6.34 19.12
N VAL A 237 12.60 7.09 18.77
CA VAL A 237 11.25 6.85 19.28
C VAL A 237 10.80 5.43 18.90
N ALA A 238 10.96 5.03 17.63
CA ALA A 238 10.60 3.68 17.18
C ALA A 238 11.39 2.57 17.87
N GLU A 239 12.71 2.73 18.03
CA GLU A 239 13.57 1.75 18.69
C GLU A 239 13.24 1.57 20.19
N SER A 240 12.76 2.65 20.82
CA SER A 240 12.38 2.69 22.23
C SER A 240 10.99 2.16 22.56
N MET A 241 10.21 1.70 21.56
CA MET A 241 8.86 1.19 21.81
C MET A 241 8.91 -0.09 22.68
N ARG A 242 8.10 -0.12 23.74
CA ARG A 242 7.92 -1.26 24.65
C ARG A 242 6.45 -1.49 24.95
N THR A 243 6.10 -2.74 25.24
CA THR A 243 4.75 -3.21 25.62
C THR A 243 4.52 -3.21 27.12
#